data_AF-A0A2P5LZ72-F1
#
_entry.id   AF-A0A2P5LZ72-F1
#
_cell.length_a   1.000
_cell.length_b   1.000
_cell.length_c   1.000
_cell.angle_alpha   90.00
_cell.angle_beta   90.00
_cell.angle_gamma   90.00
#
_symmetry.space_group_name_H-M   'P 1'
#
loop_
_entity.id
_entity.type
_entity.pdbx_description
1 polymer ?
#
loop_
_entity_poly.entity_id
_entity_poly.type
_entity_poly.pdbx_seq_one_letter_code
_entity_poly.pdbx_strand_id
1 'polypeptide(L)'
;MSSFFYVFLTRVEIIRMLSEEEIILAITNGENQAASVVDFRNQELKKRSLAINQKSPQIATLDIQKIDIELAEALGPESRDLLVAEGDSWFDYPFHDILRFLEDEHGYDIESVAQKGDRVEDMAYSGGQIEEFTRRIEKILRKGIVPRAILLSGGGNDVAGKEFATLLNHKSSAIPGLNNAVVDGIINERIRLSYLTIISKVTAICKLRIGHPVPIILHGYDYPIPDGRGFLGGWWFLPGPWFEPGFREKGYAQIQERIDIVKNLINIFNSMLQEVSSRPEFNHVRYLDLRGTLSTSDNYRDDWANELHPTSDGFKRVTDKFAQVLDTFL
;
A
#
# COMPACT_ATOMS: atom_id res chain seq x y z
N MET A 1 49.47 28.99 32.44
CA MET A 1 48.20 29.50 31.88
C MET A 1 47.70 28.49 30.87
N SER A 2 46.46 28.02 31.06
CA SER A 2 45.88 26.79 30.49
C SER A 2 45.88 26.71 28.96
N SER A 3 46.21 25.51 28.46
CA SER A 3 45.93 25.08 27.11
C SER A 3 44.47 24.64 27.02
N PHE A 4 43.67 25.28 26.17
CA PHE A 4 42.29 24.90 25.88
C PHE A 4 42.28 23.72 24.91
N PHE A 5 41.96 22.52 25.40
CA PHE A 5 41.61 21.38 24.56
C PHE A 5 40.16 21.55 24.08
N TYR A 6 39.99 21.88 22.81
CA TYR A 6 38.69 21.79 22.13
C TYR A 6 38.43 20.32 21.81
N VAL A 7 37.57 19.67 22.59
CA VAL A 7 37.05 18.34 22.23
C VAL A 7 35.94 18.55 21.21
N PHE A 8 36.21 18.20 19.95
CA PHE A 8 35.17 18.01 18.94
C PHE A 8 34.35 16.77 19.32
N LEU A 9 33.24 16.99 20.04
CA LEU A 9 32.18 16.00 20.12
C LEU A 9 31.48 15.97 18.75
N THR A 10 31.87 15.03 17.90
CA THR A 10 31.03 14.60 16.77
C THR A 10 29.71 14.14 17.36
N ARG A 11 28.65 14.95 17.19
CA ARG A 11 27.27 14.49 17.44
C ARG A 11 27.03 13.31 16.52
N VAL A 12 27.10 12.11 17.06
CA VAL A 12 26.40 10.96 16.47
C VAL A 12 24.93 11.31 16.64
N GLU A 13 24.26 11.67 15.54
CA GLU A 13 22.80 11.72 15.53
C GLU A 13 22.33 10.30 15.84
N ILE A 14 21.91 10.07 17.08
CA ILE A 14 21.23 8.84 17.47
C ILE A 14 19.86 8.94 16.84
N ILE A 15 19.75 8.46 15.60
CA ILE A 15 18.46 8.16 14.99
C ILE A 15 17.82 7.10 15.88
N ARG A 16 16.64 7.39 16.44
CA ARG A 16 15.91 6.41 17.24
C ARG A 16 15.48 5.28 16.30
N MET A 17 16.04 4.11 16.51
CA MET A 17 15.55 2.88 15.90
C MET A 17 14.55 2.25 16.86
N LEU A 18 13.46 1.68 16.32
CA LEU A 18 12.56 0.85 17.12
C LEU A 18 13.35 -0.30 17.75
N SER A 19 13.15 -0.51 19.04
CA SER A 19 13.68 -1.67 19.74
C SER A 19 12.98 -2.95 19.29
N GLU A 20 13.64 -4.09 19.43
CA GLU A 20 13.00 -5.38 19.18
C GLU A 20 11.78 -5.63 20.08
N GLU A 21 11.77 -5.08 21.29
CA GLU A 21 10.60 -5.14 22.18
C GLU A 21 9.39 -4.39 21.59
N GLU A 22 9.59 -3.18 21.08
CA GLU A 22 8.53 -2.40 20.42
C GLU A 22 8.01 -3.10 19.16
N ILE A 23 8.90 -3.74 18.40
CA ILE A 23 8.53 -4.48 17.18
C ILE A 23 7.70 -5.73 17.53
N ILE A 24 8.17 -6.53 18.49
CA ILE A 24 7.43 -7.71 18.97
C ILE A 24 6.06 -7.28 19.51
N LEU A 25 6.01 -6.19 20.27
CA LEU A 25 4.75 -5.66 20.79
C LEU A 25 3.80 -5.24 19.66
N ALA A 26 4.29 -4.59 18.61
CA ALA A 26 3.47 -4.22 17.45
C ALA A 26 2.88 -5.45 16.74
N ILE A 27 3.71 -6.49 16.55
CA ILE A 27 3.29 -7.77 15.95
C ILE A 27 2.21 -8.43 16.81
N THR A 28 2.48 -8.62 18.10
CA THR A 28 1.54 -9.22 19.06
C THR A 28 0.24 -8.43 19.18
N ASN A 29 0.30 -7.10 19.16
CA ASN A 29 -0.90 -6.26 19.14
C ASN A 29 -1.71 -6.49 17.87
N GLY A 30 -1.07 -6.60 16.70
CA GLY A 30 -1.72 -6.95 15.45
C GLY A 30 -2.44 -8.30 15.54
N GLU A 31 -1.79 -9.34 16.09
CA GLU A 31 -2.39 -10.66 16.28
C GLU A 31 -3.61 -10.64 17.21
N ASN A 32 -3.52 -9.93 18.35
CA ASN A 32 -4.63 -9.79 19.29
C ASN A 32 -5.82 -9.04 18.68
N GLN A 33 -5.55 -8.01 17.89
CA GLN A 33 -6.57 -7.25 17.18
C GLN A 33 -7.24 -8.10 16.09
N ALA A 34 -6.48 -8.91 15.36
CA ALA A 34 -7.02 -9.88 14.41
C ALA A 34 -7.94 -10.91 15.10
N ALA A 35 -7.55 -11.45 16.25
CA ALA A 35 -8.39 -12.35 17.03
C ALA A 35 -9.71 -11.67 17.45
N SER A 36 -9.64 -10.42 17.91
CA SER A 36 -10.82 -9.63 18.29
C SER A 36 -11.77 -9.40 17.11
N VAL A 37 -11.23 -9.09 15.91
CA VAL A 37 -12.02 -8.96 14.68
C VAL A 37 -12.65 -10.30 14.31
N VAL A 38 -11.90 -11.40 14.35
CA VAL A 38 -12.41 -12.74 14.05
C VAL A 38 -13.53 -13.15 15.01
N ASP A 39 -13.41 -12.86 16.30
CA ASP A 39 -14.44 -13.12 17.30
C ASP A 39 -15.71 -12.31 17.04
N PHE A 40 -15.56 -11.02 16.75
CA PHE A 40 -16.68 -10.19 16.32
C PHE A 40 -17.35 -10.76 15.07
N ARG A 41 -16.58 -11.09 14.03
CA ARG A 41 -17.08 -11.70 12.79
C ARG A 41 -17.79 -13.03 13.05
N ASN A 42 -17.29 -13.87 13.95
CA ASN A 42 -17.93 -15.13 14.33
C ASN A 42 -19.33 -14.89 14.91
N GLN A 43 -19.51 -13.82 15.69
CA GLN A 43 -20.84 -13.42 16.19
C GLN A 43 -21.75 -12.95 15.05
N GLU A 44 -21.24 -12.13 14.13
CA GLU A 44 -22.02 -11.66 12.97
C GLU A 44 -22.41 -12.81 12.02
N LEU A 45 -21.57 -13.83 11.87
CA LEU A 45 -21.88 -15.02 11.07
C LEU A 45 -23.04 -15.84 11.65
N LYS A 46 -23.30 -15.78 12.97
CA LYS A 46 -24.51 -16.40 13.56
C LYS A 46 -25.78 -15.73 13.05
N LYS A 47 -25.79 -14.38 12.95
CA LYS A 47 -26.91 -13.63 12.35
C LYS A 47 -27.14 -14.04 10.89
N ARG A 48 -26.05 -14.23 10.14
CA ARG A 48 -26.13 -14.73 8.75
C ARG A 48 -26.75 -16.13 8.67
N SER A 49 -26.35 -17.04 9.55
CA SER A 49 -26.93 -18.40 9.62
C SER A 49 -28.45 -18.35 9.85
N LEU A 50 -28.90 -17.51 10.79
CA LEU A 50 -30.32 -17.28 11.02
C LEU A 50 -31.05 -16.73 9.79
N ALA A 51 -30.44 -15.78 9.08
CA ALA A 51 -31.03 -15.19 7.87
C ALA A 51 -31.21 -16.22 6.74
N ILE A 52 -30.25 -17.14 6.55
CA ILE A 52 -30.34 -18.21 5.55
C ILE A 52 -31.39 -19.25 5.95
N ASN A 53 -31.50 -19.60 7.24
CA ASN A 53 -32.49 -20.57 7.70
C ASN A 53 -33.94 -20.03 7.63
N GLN A 54 -34.14 -18.73 7.75
CA GLN A 54 -35.46 -18.09 7.64
C GLN A 54 -35.99 -18.01 6.21
N LYS A 55 -35.09 -18.00 5.21
CA LYS A 55 -35.45 -17.93 3.79
C LYS A 55 -34.61 -18.95 3.05
N SER A 56 -35.21 -20.08 2.65
CA SER A 56 -34.53 -21.06 1.82
C SER A 56 -33.84 -20.35 0.64
N PRO A 57 -32.52 -20.51 0.46
CA PRO A 57 -31.82 -19.82 -0.60
C PRO A 57 -32.38 -20.27 -1.95
N GLN A 58 -33.12 -19.39 -2.62
CA GLN A 58 -33.48 -19.54 -4.03
C GLN A 58 -32.31 -19.04 -4.87
N ILE A 59 -31.17 -19.73 -4.79
CA ILE A 59 -30.08 -19.46 -5.73
C ILE A 59 -30.52 -20.09 -7.05
N ALA A 60 -30.91 -19.26 -8.02
CA ALA A 60 -31.09 -19.71 -9.39
C ALA A 60 -29.72 -20.14 -9.90
N THR A 61 -29.50 -21.45 -10.01
CA THR A 61 -28.31 -21.99 -10.65
C THR A 61 -28.49 -21.86 -12.15
N LEU A 62 -27.64 -21.04 -12.79
CA LEU A 62 -27.49 -21.10 -14.24
C LEU A 62 -26.83 -22.44 -14.57
N ASP A 63 -27.51 -23.22 -15.40
CA ASP A 63 -26.96 -24.43 -16.00
C ASP A 63 -25.98 -23.98 -17.08
N ILE A 64 -24.68 -23.95 -16.76
CA ILE A 64 -23.62 -23.47 -17.67
C ILE A 64 -23.63 -24.27 -18.97
N GLN A 65 -24.07 -25.53 -18.96
CA GLN A 65 -24.22 -26.35 -20.15
C GLN A 65 -25.38 -25.92 -21.07
N LYS A 66 -26.30 -25.09 -20.56
CA LYS A 66 -27.41 -24.48 -21.32
C LYS A 66 -27.18 -23.01 -21.63
N ILE A 67 -26.09 -22.42 -21.15
CA ILE A 67 -25.67 -21.11 -21.61
C ILE A 67 -25.24 -21.30 -23.06
N ASP A 68 -25.75 -20.44 -23.93
CA ASP A 68 -25.30 -20.38 -25.32
C ASP A 68 -23.77 -20.29 -25.33
N ILE A 69 -23.11 -21.13 -26.13
CA ILE A 69 -21.64 -21.16 -26.22
C ILE A 69 -21.12 -19.76 -26.56
N GLU A 70 -21.82 -19.02 -27.41
CA GLU A 70 -21.46 -17.63 -27.74
C GLU A 70 -21.54 -16.70 -26.52
N LEU A 71 -22.53 -16.90 -25.66
CA LEU A 71 -22.69 -16.12 -24.43
C LEU A 71 -21.63 -16.49 -23.39
N ALA A 72 -21.28 -17.78 -23.27
CA ALA A 72 -20.20 -18.22 -22.39
C ALA A 72 -18.84 -17.70 -22.86
N GLU A 73 -18.56 -17.75 -24.16
CA GLU A 73 -17.34 -17.19 -24.76
C GLU A 73 -17.27 -15.66 -24.58
N ALA A 74 -18.40 -14.95 -24.66
CA ALA A 74 -18.46 -13.51 -24.46
C ALA A 74 -18.17 -13.06 -23.01
N LEU A 75 -18.27 -13.95 -22.02
CA LEU A 75 -17.91 -13.67 -20.63
C LEU A 75 -16.39 -13.71 -20.39
N GLY A 76 -15.61 -14.20 -21.37
CA GLY A 76 -14.16 -14.34 -21.26
C GLY A 76 -13.72 -15.66 -20.61
N PRO A 77 -12.41 -15.89 -20.51
CA PRO A 77 -11.86 -17.11 -19.92
C PRO A 77 -12.08 -17.16 -18.41
N GLU A 78 -11.89 -18.35 -17.82
CA GLU A 78 -11.82 -18.49 -16.37
C GLU A 78 -10.62 -17.73 -15.79
N SER A 79 -10.78 -17.28 -14.55
CA SER A 79 -9.71 -16.63 -13.80
C SER A 79 -8.52 -17.56 -13.62
N ARG A 80 -7.31 -17.00 -13.75
CA ARG A 80 -6.06 -17.69 -13.46
C ARG A 80 -6.01 -18.09 -11.98
N ASP A 81 -6.27 -17.12 -11.10
CA ASP A 81 -6.28 -17.26 -9.64
C ASP A 81 -6.97 -16.04 -9.02
N LEU A 82 -7.38 -16.16 -7.75
CA LEU A 82 -7.99 -15.06 -7.00
C LEU A 82 -6.97 -14.36 -6.10
N LEU A 83 -6.93 -13.03 -6.15
CA LEU A 83 -6.16 -12.17 -5.26
C LEU A 83 -7.09 -11.39 -4.32
N VAL A 84 -6.55 -10.95 -3.19
CA VAL A 84 -7.24 -10.01 -2.29
C VAL A 84 -6.37 -8.79 -2.08
N ALA A 85 -6.94 -7.58 -2.20
CA ALA A 85 -6.18 -6.35 -2.12
C ALA A 85 -6.68 -5.42 -1.00
N GLU A 86 -5.74 -4.80 -0.30
CA GLU A 86 -5.96 -3.68 0.60
C GLU A 86 -4.95 -2.59 0.26
N GLY A 87 -5.37 -1.32 0.29
CA GLY A 87 -4.45 -0.23 0.08
C GLY A 87 -5.07 1.06 -0.41
N ASP A 88 -4.31 1.80 -1.21
CA ASP A 88 -4.59 3.20 -1.52
C ASP A 88 -4.92 3.45 -3.00
N SER A 89 -4.66 4.68 -3.46
CA SER A 89 -4.95 5.11 -4.83
C SER A 89 -4.14 4.38 -5.90
N TRP A 90 -3.07 3.65 -5.60
CA TRP A 90 -2.42 2.79 -6.61
C TRP A 90 -3.23 1.52 -6.90
N PHE A 91 -4.19 1.18 -6.03
CA PHE A 91 -5.14 0.06 -6.14
C PHE A 91 -6.61 0.51 -6.32
N ASP A 92 -6.91 1.80 -6.22
CA ASP A 92 -8.26 2.37 -6.39
C ASP A 92 -8.18 3.75 -7.07
N TYR A 93 -7.56 3.83 -8.24
CA TYR A 93 -7.51 5.09 -9.01
C TYR A 93 -8.62 5.16 -10.06
N PRO A 94 -9.18 6.34 -10.35
CA PRO A 94 -10.12 6.46 -11.46
C PRO A 94 -9.53 5.97 -12.79
N PHE A 95 -10.33 5.17 -13.51
CA PHE A 95 -10.07 4.62 -14.86
C PHE A 95 -9.03 3.49 -14.93
N HIS A 96 -7.85 3.69 -14.35
CA HIS A 96 -6.73 2.76 -14.44
C HIS A 96 -5.99 2.70 -13.11
N ASP A 97 -5.77 1.49 -12.61
CA ASP A 97 -4.93 1.19 -11.46
C ASP A 97 -4.30 -0.20 -11.63
N ILE A 98 -3.47 -0.61 -10.67
CA ILE A 98 -2.76 -1.88 -10.75
C ILE A 98 -3.73 -3.07 -10.76
N LEU A 99 -4.77 -3.03 -9.92
CA LEU A 99 -5.70 -4.15 -9.76
C LEU A 99 -6.46 -4.37 -11.07
N ARG A 100 -6.93 -3.29 -11.69
CA ARG A 100 -7.62 -3.36 -12.97
C ARG A 100 -6.76 -4.01 -14.05
N PHE A 101 -5.48 -3.65 -14.17
CA PHE A 101 -4.61 -4.28 -15.16
C PHE A 101 -4.28 -5.74 -14.81
N LEU A 102 -4.19 -6.10 -13.53
CA LEU A 102 -4.06 -7.50 -13.11
C LEU A 102 -5.29 -8.32 -13.53
N GLU A 103 -6.49 -7.74 -13.44
CA GLU A 103 -7.73 -8.37 -13.92
C GLU A 103 -7.79 -8.43 -15.45
N ASP A 104 -7.73 -7.26 -16.10
CA ASP A 104 -8.00 -7.10 -17.53
C ASP A 104 -6.88 -7.68 -18.42
N GLU A 105 -5.62 -7.66 -17.99
CA GLU A 105 -4.47 -8.06 -18.82
C GLU A 105 -3.70 -9.29 -18.32
N HIS A 106 -3.80 -9.63 -17.03
CA HIS A 106 -3.10 -10.78 -16.44
C HIS A 106 -4.05 -11.89 -15.97
N GLY A 107 -5.36 -11.70 -16.10
CA GLY A 107 -6.39 -12.73 -15.92
C GLY A 107 -6.64 -13.14 -14.47
N TYR A 108 -6.30 -12.31 -13.50
CA TYR A 108 -6.64 -12.56 -12.09
C TYR A 108 -8.07 -12.10 -11.77
N ASP A 109 -8.72 -12.73 -10.79
CA ASP A 109 -9.91 -12.16 -10.14
C ASP A 109 -9.47 -11.46 -8.86
N ILE A 110 -10.04 -10.28 -8.54
CA ILE A 110 -9.62 -9.53 -7.35
C ILE A 110 -10.79 -9.13 -6.46
N GLU A 111 -10.72 -9.49 -5.17
CA GLU A 111 -11.57 -8.87 -4.15
C GLU A 111 -10.78 -7.78 -3.42
N SER A 112 -11.22 -6.52 -3.57
CA SER A 112 -10.52 -5.36 -2.98
C SER A 112 -11.30 -4.71 -1.84
N VAL A 113 -10.56 -4.23 -0.85
CA VAL A 113 -10.97 -3.23 0.15
C VAL A 113 -10.09 -1.97 0.10
N ALA A 114 -9.30 -1.82 -0.97
CA ALA A 114 -8.49 -0.64 -1.18
C ALA A 114 -9.37 0.60 -1.37
N GLN A 115 -8.90 1.71 -0.83
CA GLN A 115 -9.60 2.98 -0.90
C GLN A 115 -8.58 4.11 -1.09
N LYS A 116 -8.73 4.88 -2.16
CA LYS A 116 -7.87 6.04 -2.40
C LYS A 116 -7.91 7.04 -1.24
N GLY A 117 -6.73 7.53 -0.87
CA GLY A 117 -6.55 8.51 0.20
C GLY A 117 -6.27 7.88 1.57
N ASP A 118 -6.39 6.56 1.71
CA ASP A 118 -6.09 5.87 2.97
C ASP A 118 -4.60 5.99 3.33
N ARG A 119 -4.35 6.18 4.62
CA ARG A 119 -3.03 6.20 5.24
C ARG A 119 -2.77 4.87 5.90
N VAL A 120 -1.51 4.44 5.93
CA VAL A 120 -1.18 3.18 6.62
C VAL A 120 -1.49 3.22 8.10
N GLU A 121 -1.40 4.38 8.74
CA GLU A 121 -1.79 4.53 10.15
C GLU A 121 -3.29 4.28 10.34
N ASP A 122 -4.12 4.77 9.43
CA ASP A 122 -5.57 4.53 9.45
C ASP A 122 -5.89 3.07 9.15
N MET A 123 -5.28 2.46 8.13
CA MET A 123 -5.48 1.03 7.85
C MET A 123 -5.05 0.14 9.04
N ALA A 124 -3.99 0.55 9.75
CA ALA A 124 -3.49 -0.16 10.91
C ALA A 124 -4.37 0.00 12.16
N TYR A 125 -4.96 1.17 12.41
CA TYR A 125 -5.55 1.48 13.72
C TYR A 125 -6.98 1.98 13.70
N SER A 126 -7.44 2.54 12.59
CA SER A 126 -8.83 2.96 12.43
C SER A 126 -9.72 1.74 12.21
N GLY A 127 -10.92 1.77 12.82
CA GLY A 127 -11.85 0.63 12.77
C GLY A 127 -12.47 0.43 11.39
N GLY A 128 -12.82 -0.82 11.06
CA GLY A 128 -13.67 -1.17 9.91
C GLY A 128 -12.94 -1.80 8.74
N GLN A 129 -11.74 -1.34 8.36
CA GLN A 129 -11.08 -1.85 7.15
C GLN A 129 -10.63 -3.31 7.29
N ILE A 130 -9.97 -3.65 8.40
CA ILE A 130 -9.59 -5.03 8.72
C ILE A 130 -10.82 -5.95 8.89
N GLU A 131 -11.95 -5.41 9.36
CA GLU A 131 -13.21 -6.15 9.40
C GLU A 131 -13.72 -6.45 7.98
N GLU A 132 -13.73 -5.46 7.10
CA GLU A 132 -14.14 -5.62 5.71
C GLU A 132 -13.19 -6.55 4.94
N PHE A 133 -11.87 -6.45 5.16
CA PHE A 133 -10.89 -7.41 4.65
C PHE A 133 -11.25 -8.84 5.10
N THR A 134 -11.51 -9.04 6.40
CA THR A 134 -11.90 -10.35 6.94
C THR A 134 -13.21 -10.83 6.31
N ARG A 135 -14.17 -9.94 6.09
CA ARG A 135 -15.45 -10.25 5.43
C ARG A 135 -15.24 -10.70 3.98
N ARG A 136 -14.28 -10.13 3.25
CA ARG A 136 -13.90 -10.56 1.88
C ARG A 136 -13.25 -11.93 1.88
N ILE A 137 -12.30 -12.20 2.78
CA ILE A 137 -11.70 -13.54 2.97
C ILE A 137 -12.80 -14.58 3.25
N GLU A 138 -13.72 -14.30 4.17
CA GLU A 138 -14.82 -15.22 4.46
C GLU A 138 -15.76 -15.42 3.26
N LYS A 139 -15.93 -14.41 2.39
CA LYS A 139 -16.77 -14.50 1.19
C LYS A 139 -16.18 -15.46 0.17
N ILE A 140 -14.87 -15.39 -0.09
CA ILE A 140 -14.20 -16.29 -1.04
C ILE A 140 -14.07 -17.71 -0.48
N LEU A 141 -13.78 -17.87 0.81
CA LEU A 141 -13.69 -19.19 1.44
C LEU A 141 -15.02 -19.95 1.41
N ARG A 142 -16.15 -19.24 1.52
CA ARG A 142 -17.48 -19.86 1.35
C ARG A 142 -17.74 -20.40 -0.05
N LYS A 143 -16.99 -19.91 -1.05
CA LYS A 143 -17.01 -20.45 -2.42
C LYS A 143 -16.00 -21.60 -2.61
N GLY A 144 -15.28 -22.00 -1.56
CA GLY A 144 -14.21 -23.00 -1.64
C GLY A 144 -12.90 -22.48 -2.23
N ILE A 145 -12.73 -21.15 -2.31
CA ILE A 145 -11.55 -20.52 -2.92
C ILE A 145 -10.64 -19.99 -1.83
N VAL A 146 -9.36 -20.35 -1.89
CA VAL A 146 -8.28 -19.75 -1.10
C VAL A 146 -7.55 -18.75 -2.00
N PRO A 147 -7.28 -17.52 -1.53
CA PRO A 147 -6.59 -16.54 -2.36
C PRO A 147 -5.14 -16.96 -2.60
N ARG A 148 -4.66 -16.75 -3.83
CA ARG A 148 -3.27 -17.01 -4.22
C ARG A 148 -2.30 -16.10 -3.49
N ALA A 149 -2.64 -14.82 -3.37
CA ALA A 149 -1.87 -13.84 -2.61
C ALA A 149 -2.76 -12.71 -2.11
N ILE A 150 -2.22 -11.97 -1.14
CA ILE A 150 -2.75 -10.70 -0.68
C ILE A 150 -1.82 -9.58 -1.16
N LEU A 151 -2.40 -8.54 -1.72
CA LEU A 151 -1.67 -7.35 -2.16
C LEU A 151 -1.88 -6.23 -1.15
N LEU A 152 -0.79 -5.60 -0.70
CA LEU A 152 -0.81 -4.47 0.22
C LEU A 152 -0.14 -3.24 -0.42
N SER A 153 -0.90 -2.15 -0.49
CA SER A 153 -0.45 -0.83 -0.95
C SER A 153 -0.69 0.22 0.13
N GLY A 154 0.16 1.23 0.26
CA GLY A 154 -0.09 2.34 1.19
C GLY A 154 1.16 3.11 1.60
N GLY A 155 0.96 4.28 2.20
CA GLY A 155 2.03 5.10 2.75
C GLY A 155 2.27 6.39 1.97
N GLY A 156 1.83 6.47 0.71
CA GLY A 156 1.92 7.70 -0.09
C GLY A 156 1.16 8.86 0.56
N ASN A 157 -0.06 8.60 1.06
CA ASN A 157 -0.90 9.60 1.73
C ASN A 157 -0.40 10.03 3.12
N ASP A 158 0.56 9.30 3.70
CA ASP A 158 1.21 9.62 4.97
C ASP A 158 2.33 10.66 4.79
N VAL A 159 2.88 10.78 3.57
CA VAL A 159 4.04 11.65 3.27
C VAL A 159 3.78 12.70 2.19
N ALA A 160 2.69 12.58 1.42
CA ALA A 160 2.29 13.52 0.38
C ALA A 160 1.05 14.34 0.77
N GLY A 161 0.74 15.39 0.02
CA GLY A 161 -0.38 16.26 0.29
C GLY A 161 -0.09 17.26 1.42
N LYS A 162 -1.02 17.42 2.36
CA LYS A 162 -0.91 18.44 3.43
C LYS A 162 0.24 18.14 4.42
N GLU A 163 0.68 16.89 4.49
CA GLU A 163 1.77 16.43 5.35
C GLU A 163 3.14 16.85 4.83
N PHE A 164 3.28 16.94 3.51
CA PHE A 164 4.58 16.99 2.84
C PHE A 164 5.45 18.17 3.28
N ALA A 165 4.86 19.35 3.47
CA ALA A 165 5.59 20.54 3.91
C ALA A 165 6.30 20.34 5.26
N THR A 166 5.72 19.52 6.15
CA THR A 166 6.28 19.23 7.48
C THR A 166 7.57 18.42 7.38
N LEU A 167 7.73 17.61 6.33
CA LEU A 167 8.93 16.81 6.06
C LEU A 167 10.12 17.65 5.61
N LEU A 168 9.90 18.94 5.30
CA LEU A 168 10.90 19.82 4.71
C LEU A 168 11.33 20.91 5.69
N ASN A 169 12.64 21.14 5.74
CA ASN A 169 13.17 22.41 6.21
C ASN A 169 13.02 23.47 5.11
N HIS A 170 12.86 24.73 5.50
CA HIS A 170 12.78 25.83 4.54
C HIS A 170 14.11 25.97 3.77
N LYS A 171 14.04 26.24 2.46
CA LYS A 171 15.21 26.33 1.57
C LYS A 171 16.26 27.34 2.05
N SER A 172 15.81 28.47 2.57
CA SER A 172 16.71 29.52 3.11
C SER A 172 17.23 29.25 4.53
N SER A 173 16.92 28.10 5.14
CA SER A 173 17.45 27.75 6.46
C SER A 173 18.90 27.25 6.36
N ALA A 174 19.57 27.11 7.51
CA ALA A 174 20.93 26.55 7.56
C ALA A 174 21.00 25.05 7.24
N ILE A 175 19.86 24.36 7.18
CA ILE A 175 19.73 22.91 6.98
C ILE A 175 18.60 22.57 5.99
N PRO A 176 18.68 23.02 4.73
CA PRO A 176 17.64 22.79 3.72
C PRO A 176 17.50 21.30 3.35
N GLY A 177 16.43 20.97 2.65
CA GLY A 177 16.05 19.63 2.21
C GLY A 177 15.04 18.96 3.15
N LEU A 178 15.05 17.63 3.14
CA LEU A 178 14.30 16.82 4.10
C LEU A 178 14.79 17.09 5.52
N ASN A 179 13.86 17.21 6.45
CA ASN A 179 14.16 17.17 7.87
C ASN A 179 14.27 15.71 8.30
N ASN A 180 15.49 15.18 8.38
CA ASN A 180 15.72 13.75 8.65
C ASN A 180 15.03 13.27 9.92
N ALA A 181 15.06 14.03 11.02
CA ALA A 181 14.41 13.63 12.27
C ALA A 181 12.88 13.51 12.14
N VAL A 182 12.25 14.41 11.38
CA VAL A 182 10.80 14.34 11.09
C VAL A 182 10.50 13.17 10.16
N VAL A 183 11.30 13.00 9.10
CA VAL A 183 11.14 11.91 8.14
C VAL A 183 11.31 10.55 8.83
N ASP A 184 12.30 10.40 9.71
CA ASP A 184 12.53 9.18 10.47
C ASP A 184 11.37 8.89 11.44
N GLY A 185 10.90 9.90 12.18
CA GLY A 185 9.74 9.74 13.07
C GLY A 185 8.45 9.36 12.35
N ILE A 186 8.30 9.73 11.08
CA ILE A 186 7.14 9.36 10.26
C ILE A 186 7.35 8.00 9.60
N ILE A 187 8.44 7.80 8.86
CA ILE A 187 8.66 6.58 8.08
C ILE A 187 9.17 5.44 8.94
N ASN A 188 10.26 5.65 9.67
CA ASN A 188 10.98 4.60 10.39
C ASN A 188 10.37 4.25 11.75
N GLU A 189 9.50 5.11 12.30
CA GLU A 189 8.75 4.81 13.51
C GLU A 189 7.27 4.53 13.20
N ARG A 190 6.51 5.56 12.83
CA ARG A 190 5.04 5.47 12.72
C ARG A 190 4.59 4.51 11.62
N ILE A 191 4.96 4.76 10.38
CA ILE A 191 4.58 3.94 9.22
C ILE A 191 5.13 2.52 9.39
N ARG A 192 6.36 2.36 9.90
CA ARG A 192 6.96 1.05 10.20
C ARG A 192 6.12 0.25 11.20
N LEU A 193 5.69 0.85 12.31
CA LEU A 193 4.79 0.21 13.28
C LEU A 193 3.44 -0.16 12.66
N SER A 194 2.89 0.71 11.81
CA SER A 194 1.65 0.43 11.08
C SER A 194 1.80 -0.79 10.17
N TYR A 195 2.87 -0.90 9.40
CA TYR A 195 3.12 -2.07 8.54
C TYR A 195 3.33 -3.36 9.32
N LEU A 196 4.13 -3.33 10.39
CA LEU A 196 4.29 -4.48 11.31
C LEU A 196 2.94 -4.95 11.86
N THR A 197 2.05 -4.00 12.18
CA THR A 197 0.71 -4.28 12.70
C THR A 197 -0.21 -4.86 11.62
N ILE A 198 -0.29 -4.23 10.44
CA ILE A 198 -1.15 -4.67 9.32
C ILE A 198 -0.77 -6.07 8.86
N ILE A 199 0.51 -6.32 8.59
CA ILE A 199 1.00 -7.62 8.12
C ILE A 199 0.66 -8.70 9.16
N SER A 200 0.89 -8.42 10.44
CA SER A 200 0.57 -9.36 11.53
C SER A 200 -0.92 -9.65 11.62
N LYS A 201 -1.79 -8.63 11.48
CA LYS A 201 -3.25 -8.81 11.46
C LYS A 201 -3.70 -9.69 10.31
N VAL A 202 -3.30 -9.33 9.09
CA VAL A 202 -3.66 -10.05 7.87
C VAL A 202 -3.18 -11.50 7.96
N THR A 203 -1.95 -11.71 8.41
CA THR A 203 -1.37 -13.04 8.64
C THR A 203 -2.16 -13.85 9.66
N ALA A 204 -2.51 -13.26 10.80
CA ALA A 204 -3.29 -13.92 11.85
C ALA A 204 -4.71 -14.26 11.38
N ILE A 205 -5.37 -13.35 10.65
CA ILE A 205 -6.69 -13.60 10.04
C ILE A 205 -6.62 -14.80 9.09
N CYS A 206 -5.60 -14.85 8.22
CA CYS A 206 -5.41 -15.97 7.32
C CYS A 206 -5.19 -17.29 8.08
N LYS A 207 -4.33 -17.30 9.10
CA LYS A 207 -4.15 -18.48 9.97
C LYS A 207 -5.45 -18.92 10.63
N LEU A 208 -6.25 -17.99 11.15
CA LEU A 208 -7.51 -18.27 11.84
C LEU A 208 -8.64 -18.73 10.90
N ARG A 209 -8.66 -18.28 9.65
CA ARG A 209 -9.73 -18.57 8.67
C ARG A 209 -9.39 -19.68 7.67
N ILE A 210 -8.12 -19.81 7.33
CA ILE A 210 -7.60 -20.68 6.27
C ILE A 210 -6.75 -21.81 6.86
N GLY A 211 -6.11 -21.58 8.01
CA GLY A 211 -5.25 -22.55 8.69
C GLY A 211 -3.75 -22.36 8.43
N HIS A 212 -3.37 -21.44 7.55
CA HIS A 212 -1.97 -21.09 7.25
C HIS A 212 -1.85 -19.62 6.81
N PRO A 213 -0.64 -19.03 6.83
CA PRO A 213 -0.38 -17.74 6.18
C PRO A 213 -0.67 -17.83 4.68
N VAL A 214 -1.24 -16.77 4.12
CA VAL A 214 -1.31 -16.55 2.67
C VAL A 214 -0.14 -15.65 2.27
N PRO A 215 0.52 -15.90 1.13
CA PRO A 215 1.58 -15.03 0.65
C PRO A 215 1.14 -13.57 0.49
N ILE A 216 1.99 -12.63 0.91
CA ILE A 216 1.69 -11.19 0.85
C ILE A 216 2.71 -10.51 -0.06
N ILE A 217 2.23 -9.75 -1.04
CA ILE A 217 3.05 -8.84 -1.84
C ILE A 217 2.80 -7.43 -1.30
N LEU A 218 3.85 -6.88 -0.70
CA LEU A 218 3.96 -5.49 -0.29
C LEU A 218 4.77 -4.74 -1.34
N HIS A 219 4.40 -3.53 -1.71
CA HIS A 219 5.19 -2.74 -2.66
C HIS A 219 5.47 -1.35 -2.12
N GLY A 220 6.57 -0.75 -2.57
CA GLY A 220 6.77 0.68 -2.46
C GLY A 220 6.41 1.39 -3.77
N TYR A 221 6.72 2.69 -3.85
CA TYR A 221 6.41 3.50 -5.02
C TYR A 221 7.67 3.76 -5.85
N ASP A 222 7.46 4.05 -7.13
CA ASP A 222 8.49 4.64 -7.99
C ASP A 222 8.66 6.14 -7.70
N TYR A 223 9.62 6.78 -8.36
CA TYR A 223 10.04 8.17 -8.17
C TYR A 223 9.06 9.18 -8.79
N PRO A 224 8.18 9.82 -7.98
CA PRO A 224 7.19 10.76 -8.45
C PRO A 224 7.82 12.05 -8.97
N ILE A 225 7.08 12.78 -9.81
CA ILE A 225 7.55 14.02 -10.45
C ILE A 225 6.77 15.22 -9.91
N PRO A 226 7.34 16.04 -8.99
CA PRO A 226 6.66 17.16 -8.34
C PRO A 226 6.56 18.42 -9.23
N ASP A 227 5.90 18.28 -10.39
CA ASP A 227 5.75 19.32 -11.43
C ASP A 227 4.48 20.16 -11.32
N GLY A 228 3.69 20.00 -10.25
CA GLY A 228 2.48 20.77 -9.99
C GLY A 228 1.21 20.26 -10.67
N ARG A 229 1.25 19.15 -11.44
CA ARG A 229 0.03 18.57 -12.01
C ARG A 229 -0.80 17.85 -10.95
N GLY A 230 -2.08 18.22 -10.83
CA GLY A 230 -3.09 17.47 -10.08
C GLY A 230 -3.86 16.47 -10.94
N PHE A 231 -4.91 15.88 -10.38
CA PHE A 231 -5.84 15.03 -11.13
C PHE A 231 -6.44 15.79 -12.32
N LEU A 232 -6.49 15.14 -13.49
CA LEU A 232 -6.92 15.73 -14.78
C LEU A 232 -6.25 17.08 -15.10
N GLY A 233 -4.98 17.26 -14.72
CA GLY A 233 -4.23 18.48 -14.99
C GLY A 233 -4.38 19.60 -13.95
N GLY A 234 -5.12 19.37 -12.85
CA GLY A 234 -5.09 20.24 -11.67
C GLY A 234 -6.03 21.45 -11.72
N TRP A 235 -7.30 21.26 -12.10
CA TRP A 235 -8.31 22.28 -11.80
C TRP A 235 -8.51 22.45 -10.29
N TRP A 236 -8.77 23.67 -9.84
CA TRP A 236 -8.77 24.08 -8.42
C TRP A 236 -9.70 23.30 -7.47
N PHE A 237 -10.72 22.61 -8.00
CA PHE A 237 -11.63 21.75 -7.23
C PHE A 237 -11.29 20.26 -7.32
N LEU A 238 -10.32 19.89 -8.16
CA LEU A 238 -9.85 18.52 -8.33
C LEU A 238 -8.68 18.24 -7.38
N PRO A 239 -8.49 16.99 -6.93
CA PRO A 239 -7.41 16.62 -6.03
C PRO A 239 -6.01 16.89 -6.61
N GLY A 240 -5.05 17.14 -5.71
CA GLY A 240 -3.67 17.49 -6.07
C GLY A 240 -3.50 18.96 -6.48
N PRO A 241 -2.28 19.41 -6.79
CA PRO A 241 -0.99 18.72 -6.63
C PRO A 241 -0.69 18.35 -5.17
N TRP A 242 0.14 17.33 -4.95
CA TRP A 242 0.43 16.76 -3.63
C TRP A 242 1.81 17.15 -3.09
N PHE A 243 2.76 17.54 -3.94
CA PHE A 243 4.09 17.98 -3.54
C PHE A 243 4.31 19.48 -3.76
N GLU A 244 3.87 20.02 -4.90
CA GLU A 244 4.06 21.44 -5.24
C GLU A 244 3.68 22.40 -4.11
N PRO A 245 2.51 22.24 -3.42
CA PRO A 245 2.12 23.19 -2.38
C PRO A 245 3.14 23.26 -1.23
N GLY A 246 3.66 22.11 -0.81
CA GLY A 246 4.68 22.05 0.25
C GLY A 246 6.04 22.57 -0.21
N PHE A 247 6.43 22.31 -1.47
CA PHE A 247 7.65 22.90 -2.02
C PHE A 247 7.56 24.42 -2.14
N ARG A 248 6.41 24.94 -2.56
CA ARG A 248 6.14 26.38 -2.63
C ARG A 248 6.17 27.02 -1.25
N GLU A 249 5.54 26.40 -0.24
CA GLU A 249 5.61 26.86 1.15
C GLU A 249 7.05 26.96 1.67
N LYS A 250 7.90 26.00 1.28
CA LYS A 250 9.27 25.89 1.79
C LYS A 250 10.33 26.56 0.90
N GLY A 251 9.91 27.25 -0.15
CA GLY A 251 10.78 28.06 -1.01
C GLY A 251 11.56 27.28 -2.08
N TYR A 252 11.19 26.03 -2.38
CA TYR A 252 11.85 25.23 -3.43
C TYR A 252 11.21 25.50 -4.79
N ALA A 253 11.89 26.26 -5.65
CA ALA A 253 11.39 26.63 -6.98
C ALA A 253 11.92 25.76 -8.14
N GLN A 254 13.06 25.10 -7.96
CA GLN A 254 13.74 24.39 -9.05
C GLN A 254 13.25 22.94 -9.14
N ILE A 255 12.73 22.54 -10.29
CA ILE A 255 12.13 21.20 -10.48
C ILE A 255 13.12 20.07 -10.20
N GLN A 256 14.38 20.19 -10.62
CA GLN A 256 15.37 19.15 -10.38
C GLN A 256 15.65 18.94 -8.89
N GLU A 257 15.75 20.03 -8.12
CA GLU A 257 15.93 19.98 -6.67
C GLU A 257 14.73 19.32 -5.98
N ARG A 258 13.50 19.59 -6.46
CA ARG A 258 12.29 18.92 -5.98
C ARG A 258 12.32 17.42 -6.27
N ILE A 259 12.69 17.02 -7.49
CA ILE A 259 12.82 15.62 -7.89
C ILE A 259 13.84 14.90 -6.99
N ASP A 260 15.01 15.50 -6.75
CA ASP A 260 16.06 14.90 -5.93
C ASP A 260 15.58 14.69 -4.47
N ILE A 261 14.84 15.65 -3.92
CA ILE A 261 14.24 15.56 -2.57
C ILE A 261 13.21 14.43 -2.51
N VAL A 262 12.26 14.37 -3.44
CA VAL A 262 11.23 13.31 -3.44
C VAL A 262 11.86 11.95 -3.69
N LYS A 263 12.86 11.85 -4.59
CA LYS A 263 13.62 10.62 -4.82
C LYS A 263 14.27 10.09 -3.54
N ASN A 264 14.86 10.98 -2.73
CA ASN A 264 15.42 10.59 -1.43
C ASN A 264 14.33 10.10 -0.47
N LEU A 265 13.21 10.82 -0.35
CA LEU A 265 12.07 10.43 0.48
C LEU A 265 11.55 9.03 0.12
N ILE A 266 11.41 8.76 -1.18
CA ILE A 266 10.94 7.48 -1.71
C ILE A 266 11.97 6.37 -1.46
N ASN A 267 13.26 6.66 -1.53
CA ASN A 267 14.28 5.68 -1.15
C ASN A 267 14.20 5.31 0.33
N ILE A 268 14.02 6.27 1.23
CA ILE A 268 13.86 6.02 2.66
C ILE A 268 12.62 5.14 2.92
N PHE A 269 11.50 5.48 2.28
CA PHE A 269 10.26 4.71 2.37
C PHE A 269 10.42 3.26 1.89
N ASN A 270 10.97 3.07 0.68
CA ASN A 270 11.18 1.74 0.10
C ASN A 270 12.17 0.90 0.92
N SER A 271 13.23 1.49 1.47
CA SER A 271 14.16 0.79 2.36
C SER A 271 13.47 0.31 3.64
N MET A 272 12.60 1.12 4.24
CA MET A 272 11.82 0.72 5.41
C MET A 272 10.90 -0.49 5.09
N LEU A 273 10.21 -0.49 3.95
CA LEU A 273 9.37 -1.62 3.54
C LEU A 273 10.19 -2.89 3.33
N GLN A 274 11.35 -2.77 2.67
CA GLN A 274 12.26 -3.88 2.47
C GLN A 274 12.69 -4.48 3.81
N GLU A 275 13.11 -3.65 4.77
CA GLU A 275 13.50 -4.09 6.11
C GLU A 275 12.35 -4.77 6.86
N VAL A 276 11.14 -4.20 6.84
CA VAL A 276 9.95 -4.82 7.44
C VAL A 276 9.69 -6.19 6.82
N SER A 277 9.68 -6.30 5.50
CA SER A 277 9.41 -7.56 4.81
C SER A 277 10.50 -8.64 5.00
N SER A 278 11.73 -8.22 5.32
CA SER A 278 12.87 -9.13 5.52
C SER A 278 12.88 -9.82 6.90
N ARG A 279 11.94 -9.47 7.78
CA ARG A 279 11.85 -10.02 9.12
C ARG A 279 11.55 -11.53 9.11
N PRO A 280 12.15 -12.33 10.01
CA PRO A 280 11.92 -13.77 10.08
C PRO A 280 10.44 -14.16 10.29
N GLU A 281 9.69 -13.34 11.04
CA GLU A 281 8.27 -13.55 11.30
C GLU A 281 7.40 -13.43 10.03
N PHE A 282 7.94 -12.82 8.97
CA PHE A 282 7.26 -12.46 7.73
C PHE A 282 7.85 -13.16 6.50
N ASN A 283 8.30 -14.41 6.66
CA ASN A 283 8.91 -15.19 5.57
C ASN A 283 7.99 -15.39 4.33
N HIS A 284 6.67 -15.29 4.51
CA HIS A 284 5.61 -15.33 3.47
C HIS A 284 5.33 -13.98 2.84
N VAL A 285 6.02 -12.92 3.25
CA VAL A 285 5.90 -11.57 2.70
C VAL A 285 7.02 -11.33 1.69
N ARG A 286 6.71 -10.62 0.62
CA ARG A 286 7.70 -10.09 -0.33
C ARG A 286 7.47 -8.62 -0.55
N TYR A 287 8.57 -7.89 -0.46
CA TYR A 287 8.65 -6.54 -0.95
C TYR A 287 8.93 -6.53 -2.46
N LEU A 288 8.09 -5.83 -3.21
CA LEU A 288 8.23 -5.54 -4.64
C LEU A 288 8.77 -4.12 -4.80
N ASP A 289 9.98 -4.03 -5.34
CA ASP A 289 10.63 -2.75 -5.69
C ASP A 289 10.14 -2.27 -7.05
N LEU A 290 9.41 -1.15 -7.06
CA LEU A 290 8.90 -0.54 -8.28
C LEU A 290 9.82 0.57 -8.80
N ARG A 291 10.88 0.95 -8.06
CA ARG A 291 11.73 2.08 -8.42
C ARG A 291 12.45 1.86 -9.76
N GLY A 292 12.43 2.89 -10.60
CA GLY A 292 13.05 2.88 -11.93
C GLY A 292 12.23 2.15 -13.00
N THR A 293 10.97 1.84 -12.73
CA THR A 293 10.02 1.28 -13.72
C THR A 293 9.44 2.38 -14.62
N LEU A 294 9.23 3.57 -14.06
CA LEU A 294 8.66 4.75 -14.69
C LEU A 294 9.75 5.78 -14.95
N SER A 295 9.64 6.47 -16.09
CA SER A 295 10.60 7.49 -16.48
C SER A 295 10.57 8.69 -15.53
N THR A 296 11.77 9.15 -15.19
CA THR A 296 12.02 10.42 -14.50
C THR A 296 12.78 11.41 -15.38
N SER A 297 12.99 11.06 -16.65
CA SER A 297 13.71 11.86 -17.65
C SER A 297 12.75 12.73 -18.46
N ASP A 298 13.21 13.39 -19.52
CA ASP A 298 12.42 14.36 -20.29
C ASP A 298 11.05 13.85 -20.79
N ASN A 299 10.89 12.54 -20.94
CA ASN A 299 9.63 11.90 -21.34
C ASN A 299 8.78 11.38 -20.16
N TYR A 300 9.02 11.83 -18.91
CA TYR A 300 8.30 11.37 -17.72
C TYR A 300 6.77 11.50 -17.85
N ARG A 301 6.27 12.39 -18.71
CA ARG A 301 4.83 12.60 -18.92
C ARG A 301 4.13 11.44 -19.62
N ASP A 302 4.88 10.59 -20.30
CA ASP A 302 4.34 9.36 -20.90
C ASP A 302 3.98 8.35 -19.81
N ASP A 303 4.73 8.35 -18.69
CA ASP A 303 4.56 7.41 -17.58
C ASP A 303 3.79 8.02 -16.39
N TRP A 304 3.80 9.34 -16.21
CA TRP A 304 3.16 10.03 -15.08
C TRP A 304 2.02 10.96 -15.52
N ALA A 305 0.79 10.64 -15.13
CA ALA A 305 -0.39 11.47 -15.41
C ALA A 305 -0.41 12.76 -14.59
N ASN A 306 0.11 12.69 -13.36
CA ASN A 306 0.22 13.82 -12.43
C ASN A 306 1.43 13.61 -11.50
N GLU A 307 1.53 14.39 -10.42
CA GLU A 307 2.68 14.32 -9.52
C GLU A 307 2.89 12.97 -8.82
N LEU A 308 1.85 12.15 -8.67
CA LEU A 308 1.86 10.93 -7.87
C LEU A 308 1.39 9.67 -8.59
N HIS A 309 0.57 9.82 -9.63
CA HIS A 309 -0.12 8.69 -10.26
C HIS A 309 0.38 8.49 -11.69
N PRO A 310 0.67 7.24 -12.07
CA PRO A 310 1.02 6.89 -13.43
C PRO A 310 -0.08 7.20 -14.47
N THR A 311 0.29 7.24 -15.73
CA THR A 311 -0.65 7.13 -16.86
C THR A 311 -1.17 5.69 -16.98
N SER A 312 -2.08 5.43 -17.93
CA SER A 312 -2.47 4.05 -18.29
C SER A 312 -1.24 3.19 -18.61
N ASP A 313 -0.33 3.68 -19.45
CA ASP A 313 0.88 2.96 -19.83
C ASP A 313 1.84 2.79 -18.65
N GLY A 314 1.98 3.82 -17.81
CA GLY A 314 2.78 3.72 -16.59
C GLY A 314 2.23 2.69 -15.60
N PHE A 315 0.91 2.67 -15.38
CA PHE A 315 0.26 1.67 -14.53
C PHE A 315 0.45 0.27 -15.08
N LYS A 316 0.32 0.07 -16.40
CA LYS A 316 0.62 -1.21 -17.04
C LYS A 316 2.06 -1.68 -16.76
N ARG A 317 3.06 -0.80 -16.92
CA ARG A 317 4.47 -1.14 -16.63
C ARG A 317 4.71 -1.59 -15.19
N VAL A 318 4.11 -0.90 -14.21
CA VAL A 318 4.25 -1.33 -12.80
C VAL A 318 3.46 -2.61 -12.53
N THR A 319 2.30 -2.81 -13.16
CA THR A 319 1.53 -4.05 -13.05
C THR A 319 2.28 -5.26 -13.60
N ASP A 320 3.03 -5.10 -14.69
CA ASP A 320 3.86 -6.20 -15.24
C ASP A 320 4.90 -6.70 -14.20
N LYS A 321 5.36 -5.84 -13.29
CA LYS A 321 6.23 -6.24 -12.17
C LYS A 321 5.47 -7.07 -11.13
N PHE A 322 4.22 -6.74 -10.83
CA PHE A 322 3.37 -7.56 -9.96
C PHE A 322 3.14 -8.94 -10.56
N ALA A 323 2.76 -9.00 -11.83
CA ALA A 323 2.54 -10.26 -12.53
C ALA A 323 3.80 -11.15 -12.53
N GLN A 324 4.98 -10.57 -12.81
CA GLN A 324 6.24 -11.29 -12.74
C GLN A 324 6.53 -11.88 -11.36
N VAL A 325 6.24 -11.14 -10.28
CA VAL A 325 6.41 -11.66 -8.92
C VAL A 325 5.38 -12.74 -8.62
N LEU A 326 4.11 -12.53 -8.98
CA LEU A 326 3.04 -13.52 -8.78
C LEU A 326 3.33 -14.86 -9.50
N ASP A 327 4.06 -14.83 -10.61
CA ASP A 327 4.48 -16.01 -11.39
C ASP A 327 5.61 -16.80 -10.75
N THR A 328 6.51 -16.12 -10.04
CA THR A 328 7.80 -16.69 -9.62
C THR A 328 7.91 -16.91 -8.12
N PHE A 329 7.12 -16.19 -7.33
CA PHE A 329 7.25 -16.15 -5.88
C PHE A 329 6.41 -17.22 -5.15
N LEU A 330 5.35 -17.71 -5.79
CA LEU A 330 4.31 -18.51 -5.14
C LEU A 330 4.45 -20.01 -5.44
#